data_AF-A0A929V9G8-F1
#
_entry.id   AF-A0A929V9G8-F1
#
_cell.length_a   1.000
_cell.length_b   1.000
_cell.length_c   1.000
_cell.angle_alpha   90.00
_cell.angle_beta   90.00
_cell.angle_gamma   90.00
#
_symmetry.space_group_name_H-M   'P 1'
#
loop_
_entity.id
_entity.type
_entity.pdbx_description
1 polymer ?
#
loop_
_entity_poly.entity_id
_entity_poly.type
_entity_poly.pdbx_seq_one_letter_code
_entity_poly.pdbx_strand_id
1 'polypeptide(L)'
;MSDYVLIRKGRNIISTVLHALFNLVLGLGSVFITFSTASWIPGVLLVILSKWRMFAVRPRYLFLNLKSNLVDLIVGFSFIFITYCSGPTLLPIHFILAISYSAWLIVLKPMSSERASALQSLLAVFLGTTATTLMTATANSAFPVLLNFLVGFAAARHVLVQGDDTDFTFLSLIIGLLFTEISWLSQSWLIVYTYREIGFLLPQSAILLTALTFLLGYIFKNYSSNEEFSFSKIATPAIFSIILIVIIVLWFSKPLFNV
;
A
#
# COMPACT_ATOMS: atom_id res chain seq x y z
N MET A 1 -34.16 27.62 -10.32
CA MET A 1 -32.93 26.81 -10.52
C MET A 1 -32.43 26.13 -9.23
N SER A 2 -33.24 26.05 -8.16
CA SER A 2 -32.93 25.39 -6.89
C SER A 2 -33.38 23.92 -6.81
N ASP A 3 -34.24 23.48 -7.71
CA ASP A 3 -34.94 22.20 -7.55
C ASP A 3 -34.15 20.98 -8.04
N TYR A 4 -33.04 21.20 -8.75
CA TYR A 4 -32.19 20.10 -9.25
C TYR A 4 -31.20 19.57 -8.19
N VAL A 5 -31.01 20.26 -7.07
CA VAL A 5 -30.07 19.85 -6.02
C VAL A 5 -30.72 18.89 -5.02
N LEU A 6 -32.03 18.97 -4.81
CA LEU A 6 -32.73 18.17 -3.80
C LEU A 6 -33.19 16.78 -4.30
N ILE A 7 -33.19 16.55 -5.62
CA ILE A 7 -33.56 15.24 -6.22
C ILE A 7 -32.43 14.20 -6.08
N ARG A 8 -31.21 14.58 -5.66
CA ARG A 8 -30.07 13.65 -5.51
C ARG A 8 -29.89 13.07 -4.10
N LYS A 9 -30.79 13.37 -3.16
CA LYS A 9 -30.65 13.02 -1.74
C LYS A 9 -31.35 11.71 -1.33
N GLY A 10 -31.74 10.88 -2.29
CA GLY A 10 -32.18 9.50 -2.06
C GLY A 10 -31.09 8.52 -2.45
N ARG A 11 -30.01 8.40 -1.66
CA ARG A 11 -29.08 7.27 -1.84
C ARG A 11 -29.85 6.02 -1.45
N ASN A 12 -30.34 5.25 -2.44
CA ASN A 12 -31.05 4.00 -2.19
C ASN A 12 -30.24 3.17 -1.18
N ILE A 13 -30.80 2.96 0.01
CA ILE A 13 -30.17 2.22 1.11
C ILE A 13 -29.74 0.84 0.60
N ILE A 14 -30.59 0.22 -0.23
CA ILE A 14 -30.34 -1.04 -0.94
C ILE A 14 -29.06 -0.95 -1.78
N SER A 15 -28.85 0.11 -2.56
CA SER A 15 -27.65 0.26 -3.38
C SER A 15 -26.39 0.41 -2.51
N THR A 16 -26.49 1.10 -1.36
CA THR A 16 -25.36 1.24 -0.44
C THR A 16 -25.03 -0.09 0.24
N VAL A 17 -26.04 -0.83 0.70
CA VAL A 17 -25.88 -2.14 1.33
C VAL A 17 -25.32 -3.15 0.34
N LEU A 18 -25.86 -3.21 -0.89
CA LEU A 18 -25.34 -4.09 -1.94
C LEU A 18 -23.89 -3.76 -2.27
N HIS A 19 -23.53 -2.48 -2.39
CA HIS A 19 -22.14 -2.08 -2.63
C HIS A 19 -21.20 -2.53 -1.51
N ALA A 20 -21.60 -2.37 -0.25
CA ALA A 20 -20.81 -2.85 0.89
C ALA A 20 -20.69 -4.37 0.90
N LEU A 21 -21.79 -5.09 0.65
CA LEU A 21 -21.83 -6.55 0.60
C LEU A 21 -20.95 -7.11 -0.53
N PHE A 22 -21.03 -6.56 -1.74
CA PHE A 22 -20.19 -6.98 -2.85
C PHE A 22 -18.69 -6.77 -2.56
N ASN A 23 -18.32 -5.65 -1.96
CA ASN A 23 -16.93 -5.40 -1.57
C ASN A 23 -16.46 -6.31 -0.43
N LEU A 24 -17.34 -6.64 0.52
CA LEU A 24 -17.07 -7.61 1.57
C LEU A 24 -16.81 -8.99 0.96
N VAL A 25 -17.70 -9.45 0.07
CA VAL A 25 -17.54 -10.74 -0.62
C VAL A 25 -16.27 -10.75 -1.46
N LEU A 26 -15.92 -9.64 -2.12
CA LEU A 26 -14.67 -9.53 -2.87
C LEU A 26 -13.44 -9.63 -1.97
N GLY A 27 -13.44 -8.92 -0.84
CA GLY A 27 -12.34 -8.91 0.13
C GLY A 27 -12.12 -10.29 0.75
N LEU A 28 -13.18 -10.90 1.27
CA LEU A 28 -13.12 -12.24 1.83
C LEU A 28 -12.81 -13.30 0.76
N GLY A 29 -13.53 -13.25 -0.36
CA GLY A 29 -13.44 -14.24 -1.43
C GLY A 29 -12.05 -14.31 -2.05
N SER A 30 -11.42 -13.16 -2.33
CA SER A 30 -10.07 -13.12 -2.89
C SER A 30 -9.02 -13.78 -1.97
N VAL A 31 -9.08 -13.52 -0.66
CA VAL A 31 -8.18 -14.11 0.32
C VAL A 31 -8.45 -15.61 0.48
N PHE A 32 -9.70 -16.01 0.71
CA PHE A 32 -10.03 -17.42 0.92
C PHE A 32 -9.82 -18.28 -0.32
N ILE A 33 -10.05 -17.76 -1.53
CA ILE A 33 -9.76 -18.50 -2.77
C ILE A 33 -8.25 -18.68 -2.95
N THR A 34 -7.46 -17.64 -2.68
CA THR A 34 -5.99 -17.72 -2.75
C THR A 34 -5.45 -18.79 -1.79
N PHE A 35 -5.95 -18.77 -0.55
CA PHE A 35 -5.65 -19.78 0.46
C PHE A 35 -6.06 -21.19 0.01
N SER A 36 -7.32 -21.37 -0.41
CA SER A 36 -7.90 -22.69 -0.71
C SER A 36 -7.27 -23.36 -1.93
N THR A 37 -6.85 -22.56 -2.91
CA THR A 37 -6.22 -23.06 -4.14
C THR A 37 -4.70 -23.15 -4.05
N ALA A 38 -4.11 -22.67 -2.95
CA ALA A 38 -2.66 -22.51 -2.79
C ALA A 38 -1.99 -21.80 -3.99
N SER A 39 -2.73 -20.88 -4.63
CA SER A 39 -2.29 -20.15 -5.82
C SER A 39 -2.70 -18.69 -5.72
N TRP A 40 -1.77 -17.78 -6.04
CA TRP A 40 -2.03 -16.35 -6.08
C TRP A 40 -2.85 -15.91 -7.30
N ILE A 41 -2.87 -16.72 -8.37
CA ILE A 41 -3.48 -16.39 -9.67
C ILE A 41 -4.98 -16.07 -9.53
N PRO A 42 -5.83 -16.93 -8.94
CA PRO A 42 -7.26 -16.66 -8.88
C PRO A 42 -7.60 -15.43 -8.02
N GLY A 43 -6.84 -15.18 -6.95
CA GLY A 43 -6.98 -13.96 -6.15
C GLY A 43 -6.68 -12.70 -6.98
N VAL A 44 -5.55 -12.69 -7.69
CA VAL A 44 -5.14 -11.55 -8.54
C VAL A 44 -6.17 -11.29 -9.64
N LEU A 45 -6.68 -12.35 -10.27
CA LEU A 45 -7.73 -12.22 -11.28
C LEU A 45 -8.99 -11.57 -10.71
N LEU A 46 -9.43 -11.95 -9.51
CA LEU A 46 -10.57 -11.31 -8.86
C LEU A 46 -10.32 -9.83 -8.58
N VAL A 47 -9.11 -9.44 -8.16
CA VAL A 47 -8.76 -8.03 -7.94
C VAL A 47 -8.77 -7.24 -9.24
N ILE A 48 -8.24 -7.79 -10.33
CA ILE A 48 -8.27 -7.15 -11.65
C ILE A 48 -9.72 -7.02 -12.15
N LEU A 49 -10.51 -8.09 -12.05
CA LEU A 49 -11.92 -8.11 -12.44
C LEU A 49 -12.76 -7.11 -11.64
N SER A 50 -12.48 -6.94 -10.34
CA SER A 50 -13.14 -5.94 -9.50
C SER A 50 -12.97 -4.51 -10.03
N LYS A 51 -11.87 -4.28 -10.77
CA LYS A 51 -11.47 -2.99 -11.34
C LYS A 51 -11.74 -2.90 -12.83
N TRP A 52 -12.67 -3.68 -13.38
CA TRP A 52 -12.99 -3.71 -14.81
C TRP A 52 -13.15 -2.30 -15.44
N ARG A 53 -13.71 -1.34 -14.69
CA ARG A 53 -13.90 0.06 -15.11
C ARG A 53 -12.60 0.78 -15.50
N MET A 54 -11.46 0.35 -14.99
CA MET A 54 -10.14 0.88 -15.37
C MET A 54 -9.81 0.55 -16.83
N PHE A 55 -10.20 -0.63 -17.29
CA PHE A 55 -9.92 -1.16 -18.63
C PHE A 55 -11.02 -0.83 -19.65
N ALA A 56 -12.24 -0.52 -19.19
CA ALA A 56 -13.40 -0.19 -20.03
C ALA A 56 -13.35 1.21 -20.69
N VAL A 57 -12.19 1.88 -20.69
CA VAL A 57 -12.02 3.25 -21.20
C VAL A 57 -11.21 3.23 -22.49
N ARG A 58 -11.33 4.28 -23.32
CA ARG A 58 -10.57 4.41 -24.58
C ARG A 58 -9.06 4.15 -24.32
N PRO A 59 -8.37 3.36 -25.17
CA PRO A 59 -6.99 2.93 -24.91
C PRO A 59 -6.01 4.08 -24.60
N ARG A 60 -6.21 5.27 -25.19
CA ARG A 60 -5.41 6.47 -24.92
C ARG A 60 -5.40 6.89 -23.45
N TYR A 61 -6.50 6.72 -22.71
CA TYR A 61 -6.60 7.12 -21.30
C TYR A 61 -6.29 5.98 -20.33
N LEU A 62 -5.96 4.78 -20.83
CA LEU A 62 -5.68 3.60 -20.00
C LEU A 62 -4.54 3.87 -19.01
N PHE A 63 -3.44 4.46 -19.47
CA PHE A 63 -2.29 4.78 -18.62
C PHE A 63 -2.61 5.81 -17.54
N LEU A 64 -3.52 6.75 -17.81
CA LEU A 64 -3.95 7.74 -16.82
C LEU A 64 -4.80 7.08 -15.73
N ASN A 65 -5.72 6.20 -16.12
CA ASN A 65 -6.54 5.44 -15.17
C ASN A 65 -5.73 4.43 -14.36
N LEU A 66 -4.72 3.80 -14.96
CA LEU A 66 -3.82 2.90 -14.24
C LEU A 66 -3.03 3.67 -13.18
N LYS A 67 -2.44 4.82 -13.56
CA LYS A 67 -1.69 5.68 -12.63
C LYS A 67 -2.56 6.19 -11.48
N SER A 68 -3.83 6.54 -11.72
CA SER A 68 -4.73 7.03 -10.66
C SER A 68 -5.23 5.93 -9.71
N ASN A 69 -5.18 4.66 -10.13
CA ASN A 69 -5.65 3.52 -9.34
C ASN A 69 -4.50 2.65 -8.82
N LEU A 70 -3.26 3.11 -8.95
CA LEU A 70 -2.07 2.31 -8.69
C LEU A 70 -1.95 1.91 -7.22
N VAL A 71 -2.23 2.84 -6.29
CA VAL A 71 -2.26 2.58 -4.83
C VAL A 71 -3.27 1.49 -4.48
N ASP A 72 -4.50 1.57 -5.01
CA ASP A 72 -5.54 0.57 -4.75
C ASP A 72 -5.23 -0.79 -5.41
N LEU A 73 -4.50 -0.80 -6.53
CA LEU A 73 -3.99 -2.05 -7.12
C LEU A 73 -2.88 -2.67 -6.26
N ILE A 74 -1.92 -1.88 -5.81
CA ILE A 74 -0.83 -2.33 -4.94
C ILE A 74 -1.41 -2.98 -3.70
N VAL A 75 -2.33 -2.30 -3.01
CA VAL A 75 -2.93 -2.84 -1.78
C VAL A 75 -3.72 -4.12 -2.04
N GLY A 76 -4.52 -4.16 -3.11
CA GLY A 76 -5.26 -5.38 -3.49
C GLY A 76 -4.34 -6.56 -3.77
N PHE A 77 -3.28 -6.37 -4.56
CA PHE A 77 -2.29 -7.42 -4.83
C PHE A 77 -1.51 -7.81 -3.58
N SER A 78 -1.20 -6.86 -2.71
CA SER A 78 -0.50 -7.14 -1.46
C SER A 78 -1.25 -8.10 -0.56
N PHE A 79 -2.56 -7.92 -0.37
CA PHE A 79 -3.35 -8.85 0.44
C PHE A 79 -3.30 -10.28 -0.11
N ILE A 80 -3.35 -10.44 -1.43
CA ILE A 80 -3.27 -11.75 -2.09
C ILE A 80 -1.89 -12.37 -1.93
N PHE A 81 -0.83 -11.62 -2.23
CA PHE A 81 0.54 -12.12 -2.17
C PHE A 81 0.96 -12.47 -0.75
N ILE A 82 0.60 -11.65 0.24
CA ILE A 82 0.87 -11.97 1.66
C ILE A 82 0.07 -13.22 2.06
N THR A 83 -1.18 -13.36 1.63
CA THR A 83 -1.98 -14.58 1.87
C THR A 83 -1.28 -15.81 1.30
N TYR A 84 -0.82 -15.73 0.05
CA TYR A 84 -0.09 -16.82 -0.61
C TYR A 84 1.21 -17.18 0.12
N CYS A 85 2.02 -16.19 0.49
CA CYS A 85 3.27 -16.41 1.23
C CYS A 85 3.05 -16.93 2.66
N SER A 86 1.87 -16.72 3.25
CA SER A 86 1.51 -17.26 4.57
C SER A 86 1.24 -18.77 4.55
N GLY A 87 1.16 -19.38 3.36
CA GLY A 87 1.02 -20.81 3.16
C GLY A 87 -0.43 -21.31 3.09
N PRO A 88 -0.63 -22.62 2.85
CA PRO A 88 -1.94 -23.24 2.64
C PRO A 88 -2.61 -23.71 3.94
N THR A 89 -1.98 -23.53 5.11
CA THR A 89 -2.53 -23.91 6.41
C THR A 89 -3.36 -22.77 6.98
N LEU A 90 -4.57 -23.06 7.47
CA LEU A 90 -5.45 -22.01 7.97
C LEU A 90 -4.90 -21.40 9.27
N LEU A 91 -4.28 -20.23 9.15
CA LEU A 91 -3.70 -19.47 10.25
C LEU A 91 -4.52 -18.18 10.53
N PRO A 92 -4.42 -17.62 11.75
CA PRO A 92 -5.11 -16.37 12.11
C PRO A 92 -4.86 -15.21 11.15
N ILE A 93 -3.67 -15.15 10.53
CA ILE A 93 -3.33 -14.12 9.54
C ILE A 93 -4.31 -14.07 8.36
N HIS A 94 -4.87 -15.19 7.90
CA HIS A 94 -5.82 -15.18 6.78
C HIS A 94 -7.10 -14.44 7.14
N PHE A 95 -7.61 -14.61 8.36
CA PHE A 95 -8.78 -13.86 8.85
C PHE A 95 -8.46 -12.38 8.99
N ILE A 96 -7.28 -12.04 9.53
CA ILE A 96 -6.83 -10.65 9.67
C ILE A 96 -6.73 -9.99 8.30
N LEU A 97 -6.13 -10.65 7.31
CA LEU A 97 -5.99 -10.15 5.94
C LEU A 97 -7.35 -10.01 5.25
N ALA A 98 -8.25 -10.98 5.41
CA ALA A 98 -9.59 -10.95 4.80
C ALA A 98 -10.44 -9.80 5.37
N ILE A 99 -10.43 -9.61 6.68
CA ILE A 99 -11.11 -8.49 7.36
C ILE A 99 -10.48 -7.16 6.94
N SER A 100 -9.14 -7.08 6.96
CA SER A 100 -8.41 -5.87 6.61
C SER A 100 -8.62 -5.47 5.15
N TYR A 101 -8.67 -6.44 4.23
CA TYR A 101 -8.93 -6.14 2.82
C TYR A 101 -10.37 -5.70 2.58
N SER A 102 -11.33 -6.33 3.27
CA SER A 102 -12.73 -5.89 3.24
C SER A 102 -12.89 -4.46 3.80
N ALA A 103 -12.22 -4.16 4.91
CA ALA A 103 -12.18 -2.83 5.51
C ALA A 103 -11.53 -1.79 4.58
N TRP A 104 -10.46 -2.19 3.87
CA TRP A 104 -9.86 -1.34 2.84
C TRP A 104 -10.88 -0.94 1.77
N LEU A 105 -11.61 -1.90 1.19
CA LEU A 105 -12.56 -1.65 0.10
C LEU A 105 -13.78 -0.83 0.53
N ILE A 106 -14.28 -1.03 1.75
CA ILE A 106 -15.53 -0.43 2.24
C ILE A 106 -15.28 0.92 2.92
N VAL A 107 -14.21 1.04 3.71
CA VAL A 107 -13.99 2.19 4.60
C VAL A 107 -12.88 3.07 4.09
N LEU A 108 -11.67 2.53 3.88
CA LEU A 108 -10.50 3.36 3.58
C LEU A 108 -10.52 3.91 2.16
N LYS A 109 -10.78 3.05 1.16
CA LYS A 109 -10.75 3.41 -0.25
C LYS A 109 -11.70 4.57 -0.62
N PRO A 110 -12.95 4.65 -0.11
CA PRO A 110 -13.85 5.76 -0.45
C PRO A 110 -13.45 7.12 0.16
N MET A 111 -12.51 7.15 1.11
CA MET A 111 -12.08 8.39 1.74
C MET A 111 -11.20 9.20 0.76
N SER A 112 -11.47 10.50 0.67
CA SER A 112 -10.78 11.41 -0.25
C SER A 112 -10.16 12.64 0.44
N SER A 113 -10.15 12.67 1.77
CA SER A 113 -9.48 13.76 2.49
C SER A 113 -7.95 13.63 2.35
N GLU A 114 -7.24 14.74 2.45
CA GLU A 114 -5.77 14.77 2.35
C GLU A 114 -5.11 13.79 3.34
N ARG A 115 -5.60 13.76 4.60
CA ARG A 115 -5.14 12.80 5.63
C ARG A 115 -5.44 11.35 5.25
N ALA A 116 -6.58 11.10 4.62
CA ALA A 116 -6.92 9.75 4.17
C ALA A 116 -6.05 9.32 2.98
N SER A 117 -5.73 10.22 2.05
CA SER A 117 -4.78 9.95 0.96
C SER A 117 -3.38 9.63 1.50
N ALA A 118 -2.91 10.38 2.51
CA ALA A 118 -1.66 10.07 3.20
C ALA A 118 -1.68 8.69 3.87
N LEU A 119 -2.77 8.35 4.57
CA LEU A 119 -2.94 7.03 5.19
C LEU A 119 -3.01 5.90 4.16
N GLN A 120 -3.76 6.07 3.07
CA GLN A 120 -3.85 5.10 1.98
C GLN A 120 -2.48 4.85 1.35
N SER A 121 -1.70 5.91 1.14
CA SER A 121 -0.35 5.84 0.57
C SER A 121 0.61 5.12 1.52
N LEU A 122 0.55 5.43 2.81
CA LEU A 122 1.39 4.78 3.83
C LEU A 122 1.07 3.29 3.95
N LEU A 123 -0.22 2.92 3.95
CA LEU A 123 -0.64 1.52 3.93
C LEU A 123 -0.22 0.81 2.64
N ALA A 124 -0.27 1.48 1.49
CA ALA A 124 0.23 0.93 0.23
C ALA A 124 1.73 0.73 0.22
N VAL A 125 2.50 1.62 0.86
CA VAL A 125 3.93 1.41 1.07
C VAL A 125 4.14 0.19 1.96
N PHE A 126 3.53 0.13 3.14
CA PHE A 126 3.72 -0.97 4.08
C PHE A 126 3.34 -2.33 3.49
N LEU A 127 2.13 -2.44 2.94
CA LEU A 127 1.64 -3.69 2.35
C LEU A 127 2.34 -4.01 1.03
N GLY A 128 2.61 -3.01 0.20
CA GLY A 128 3.30 -3.15 -1.10
C GLY A 128 4.72 -3.66 -0.93
N THR A 129 5.50 -3.02 -0.08
CA THR A 129 6.89 -3.43 0.23
C THR A 129 6.94 -4.80 0.91
N THR A 130 6.01 -5.11 1.81
CA THR A 130 5.88 -6.44 2.42
C THR A 130 5.64 -7.51 1.35
N ALA A 131 4.61 -7.33 0.53
CA ALA A 131 4.22 -8.30 -0.49
C ALA A 131 5.31 -8.51 -1.55
N THR A 132 5.92 -7.42 -2.03
CA THR A 132 7.00 -7.50 -3.02
C THR A 132 8.20 -8.21 -2.45
N THR A 133 8.68 -7.83 -1.25
CA THR A 133 9.83 -8.48 -0.60
C THR A 133 9.59 -9.98 -0.39
N LEU A 134 8.40 -10.39 0.05
CA LEU A 134 8.08 -11.81 0.24
C LEU A 134 8.02 -12.59 -1.09
N MET A 135 7.39 -12.02 -2.12
CA MET A 135 7.26 -12.67 -3.43
C MET A 135 8.59 -12.75 -4.19
N THR A 136 9.50 -11.80 -3.96
CA THR A 136 10.79 -11.73 -4.65
C THR A 136 11.97 -12.14 -3.79
N ALA A 137 11.74 -12.73 -2.61
CA ALA A 137 12.80 -13.11 -1.67
C ALA A 137 13.91 -13.96 -2.33
N THR A 138 13.53 -14.85 -3.25
CA THR A 138 14.45 -15.73 -4.00
C THR A 138 14.67 -15.30 -5.45
N ALA A 139 14.09 -14.19 -5.89
CA ALA A 139 14.17 -13.72 -7.26
C ALA A 139 15.44 -12.88 -7.50
N ASN A 140 15.75 -12.63 -8.78
CA ASN A 140 16.80 -11.69 -9.17
C ASN A 140 16.48 -10.28 -8.61
N SER A 141 17.50 -9.55 -8.16
CA SER A 141 17.40 -8.20 -7.58
C SER A 141 16.71 -7.18 -8.49
N ALA A 142 16.65 -7.42 -9.81
CA ALA A 142 15.87 -6.60 -10.74
C ALA A 142 14.38 -6.54 -10.39
N PHE A 143 13.77 -7.63 -9.91
CA PHE A 143 12.35 -7.68 -9.56
C PHE A 143 11.98 -6.83 -8.33
N PRO A 144 12.60 -7.00 -7.14
CA PRO A 144 12.29 -6.16 -5.98
C PRO A 144 12.56 -4.68 -6.26
N VAL A 145 13.62 -4.37 -7.01
CA VAL A 145 13.94 -3.01 -7.46
C VAL A 145 12.80 -2.38 -8.26
N LEU A 146 12.37 -3.04 -9.34
CA LEU A 146 11.32 -2.50 -10.21
C LEU A 146 9.96 -2.42 -9.50
N LEU A 147 9.63 -3.41 -8.68
CA LEU A 147 8.35 -3.41 -7.96
C LEU A 147 8.32 -2.35 -6.86
N ASN A 148 9.39 -2.18 -6.07
CA ASN A 148 9.44 -1.13 -5.06
C ASN A 148 9.56 0.27 -5.65
N PHE A 149 10.18 0.44 -6.83
CA PHE A 149 10.07 1.67 -7.60
C PHE A 149 8.61 2.06 -7.83
N LEU A 150 7.80 1.11 -8.31
CA LEU A 150 6.37 1.35 -8.56
C LEU A 150 5.60 1.66 -7.28
N VAL A 151 5.93 1.00 -6.16
CA VAL A 151 5.30 1.28 -4.85
C VAL A 151 5.61 2.71 -4.41
N GLY A 152 6.88 3.12 -4.41
CA GLY A 152 7.29 4.48 -4.02
C GLY A 152 6.69 5.55 -4.94
N PHE A 153 6.74 5.33 -6.25
CA PHE A 153 6.15 6.22 -7.25
C PHE A 153 4.64 6.38 -7.05
N ALA A 154 3.92 5.27 -6.83
CA ALA A 154 2.47 5.29 -6.63
C ALA A 154 2.08 6.05 -5.37
N ALA A 155 2.75 5.76 -4.25
CA ALA A 155 2.49 6.37 -2.96
C ALA A 155 2.74 7.88 -2.98
N ALA A 156 3.90 8.30 -3.51
CA ALA A 156 4.22 9.73 -3.64
C ALA A 156 3.21 10.45 -4.53
N ARG A 157 2.91 9.89 -5.71
CA ARG A 157 1.96 10.48 -6.65
C ARG A 157 0.57 10.66 -6.04
N HIS A 158 0.09 9.69 -5.27
CA HIS A 158 -1.25 9.72 -4.66
C HIS A 158 -1.39 10.85 -3.64
N VAL A 159 -0.34 11.14 -2.88
CA VAL A 159 -0.33 12.28 -1.94
C VAL A 159 -0.16 13.60 -2.68
N LEU A 160 0.83 13.72 -3.56
CA LEU A 160 1.20 14.98 -4.21
C LEU A 160 0.13 15.50 -5.19
N VAL A 161 -0.56 14.60 -5.89
CA VAL A 161 -1.69 14.99 -6.76
C VAL A 161 -2.86 15.53 -5.93
N GLN A 162 -3.06 15.03 -4.71
CA GLN A 162 -4.11 15.49 -3.81
C GLN A 162 -3.74 16.83 -3.12
N GLY A 163 -2.44 17.13 -3.04
CA GLY A 163 -1.88 18.36 -2.47
C GLY A 163 -1.74 19.53 -3.46
N ASP A 164 -2.18 19.37 -4.70
CA ASP A 164 -2.09 20.38 -5.78
C ASP A 164 -0.65 20.86 -6.10
N ASP A 165 0.35 20.01 -5.88
CA ASP A 165 1.75 20.32 -6.20
C ASP A 165 1.99 20.43 -7.72
N THR A 166 2.73 21.46 -8.16
CA THR A 166 2.98 21.71 -9.60
C THR A 166 3.91 20.67 -10.24
N ASP A 167 4.94 20.22 -9.51
CA ASP A 167 5.98 19.30 -10.01
C ASP A 167 5.85 17.87 -9.48
N PHE A 168 4.63 17.47 -9.12
CA PHE A 168 4.32 16.18 -8.50
C PHE A 168 4.91 14.97 -9.25
N THR A 169 5.03 15.05 -10.58
CA THR A 169 5.56 13.95 -11.40
C THR A 169 7.05 13.73 -11.18
N PHE A 170 7.85 14.80 -11.14
CA PHE A 170 9.29 14.71 -10.93
C PHE A 170 9.60 14.19 -9.51
N LEU A 171 8.93 14.73 -8.51
CA LEU A 171 9.10 14.31 -7.13
C LEU A 171 8.70 12.83 -6.93
N SER A 172 7.61 12.38 -7.57
CA SER A 172 7.20 10.97 -7.52
C SER A 172 8.26 10.03 -8.10
N LEU A 173 8.98 10.45 -9.16
CA LEU A 173 10.08 9.67 -9.73
C LEU A 173 11.27 9.57 -8.77
N ILE A 174 11.63 10.67 -8.10
CA ILE A 174 12.69 10.69 -7.09
C ILE A 174 12.34 9.72 -5.94
N ILE A 175 11.11 9.77 -5.43
CA ILE A 175 10.69 8.84 -4.36
C ILE A 175 10.73 7.38 -4.84
N GLY A 176 10.32 7.10 -6.08
CA GLY A 176 10.47 5.77 -6.67
C GLY A 176 11.94 5.30 -6.73
N LEU A 177 12.87 6.18 -7.09
CA LEU A 177 14.31 5.88 -7.10
C LEU A 177 14.86 5.62 -5.68
N LEU A 178 14.45 6.40 -4.68
CA LEU A 178 14.84 6.15 -3.28
C LEU A 178 14.37 4.76 -2.81
N PHE A 179 13.15 4.36 -3.17
CA PHE A 179 12.63 3.02 -2.87
C PHE A 179 13.44 1.92 -3.56
N THR A 180 13.90 2.17 -4.78
CA THR A 180 14.75 1.25 -5.54
C THR A 180 16.06 0.98 -4.81
N GLU A 181 16.77 2.02 -4.40
CA GLU A 181 18.06 1.91 -3.74
C GLU A 181 17.96 1.16 -2.41
N ILE A 182 16.98 1.53 -1.59
CA ILE A 182 16.73 0.87 -0.30
C ILE A 182 16.30 -0.58 -0.51
N SER A 183 15.46 -0.86 -1.51
CA SER A 183 15.04 -2.23 -1.83
C SER A 183 16.20 -3.09 -2.31
N TRP A 184 17.12 -2.53 -3.10
CA TRP A 184 18.31 -3.26 -3.57
C TRP A 184 19.24 -3.61 -2.41
N LEU A 185 19.49 -2.66 -1.50
CA LEU A 185 20.25 -2.91 -0.28
C LEU A 185 19.56 -3.95 0.61
N SER A 186 18.25 -3.81 0.81
CA SER A 186 17.46 -4.73 1.65
C SER A 186 17.34 -6.12 1.07
N GLN A 187 17.43 -6.28 -0.26
CA GLN A 187 17.46 -7.61 -0.89
C GLN A 187 18.80 -8.31 -0.63
N SER A 188 19.90 -7.55 -0.62
CA SER A 188 21.23 -8.07 -0.31
C SER A 188 21.37 -8.42 1.17
N TRP A 189 20.63 -7.71 2.03
CA TRP A 189 20.54 -7.94 3.47
C TRP A 189 19.10 -8.26 3.88
N LEU A 190 18.57 -9.36 3.35
CA LEU A 190 17.17 -9.73 3.54
C LEU A 190 16.89 -10.20 4.97
N ILE A 191 16.07 -9.43 5.69
CA ILE A 191 15.61 -9.78 7.04
C ILE A 191 14.09 -9.81 7.05
N VAL A 192 13.52 -10.95 7.45
CA VAL A 192 12.08 -11.15 7.60
C VAL A 192 11.80 -11.68 8.99
N TYR A 193 11.03 -10.93 9.77
CA TYR A 193 10.58 -11.35 11.09
C TYR A 193 9.39 -12.28 10.95
N THR A 194 9.46 -13.47 11.57
CA THR A 194 8.43 -14.50 11.43
C THR A 194 7.76 -14.79 12.76
N TYR A 195 6.43 -14.71 12.79
CA TYR A 195 5.60 -15.09 13.94
C TYR A 195 4.81 -16.34 13.60
N ARG A 196 5.38 -17.52 13.90
CA ARG A 196 4.87 -18.83 13.44
C ARG A 196 3.44 -19.13 13.89
N GLU A 197 3.05 -18.77 15.11
CA GLU A 197 1.72 -19.05 15.63
C GLU A 197 0.60 -18.29 14.91
N ILE A 198 0.90 -17.07 14.45
CA ILE A 198 -0.05 -16.21 13.76
C ILE A 198 0.03 -16.41 12.23
N GLY A 199 1.20 -16.86 11.73
CA GLY A 199 1.51 -16.92 10.31
C GLY A 199 1.98 -15.58 9.73
N PHE A 200 2.32 -14.61 10.57
CA PHE A 200 2.68 -13.27 10.12
C PHE A 200 4.15 -13.18 9.75
N LEU A 201 4.42 -12.65 8.56
CA LEU A 201 5.75 -12.43 8.00
C LEU A 201 5.93 -10.92 7.79
N LEU A 202 6.91 -10.34 8.46
CA LEU A 202 7.17 -8.90 8.39
C LEU A 202 8.60 -8.62 7.92
N PRO A 203 8.79 -8.23 6.66
CA PRO A 203 10.09 -7.79 6.16
C PRO A 203 10.55 -6.49 6.82
N GLN A 204 11.83 -6.43 7.19
CA GLN A 204 12.44 -5.21 7.74
C GLN A 204 12.36 -4.04 6.75
N SER A 205 12.53 -4.30 5.46
CA SER A 205 12.41 -3.30 4.38
C SER A 205 11.08 -2.55 4.42
N ALA A 206 9.99 -3.26 4.75
CA ALA A 206 8.67 -2.67 4.80
C ALA A 206 8.54 -1.64 5.93
N ILE A 207 9.12 -1.92 7.09
CA ILE A 207 9.12 -1.00 8.22
C ILE A 207 9.98 0.23 7.90
N LEU A 208 11.18 0.03 7.36
CA LEU A 208 12.11 1.10 7.01
C LEU A 208 11.51 2.05 5.98
N LEU A 209 11.00 1.52 4.86
CA LEU A 209 10.41 2.33 3.80
C LEU A 209 9.16 3.06 4.27
N THR A 210 8.34 2.42 5.10
CA THR A 210 7.14 3.06 5.67
C THR A 210 7.51 4.23 6.59
N ALA A 211 8.48 4.03 7.49
CA ALA A 211 8.94 5.08 8.40
C ALA A 211 9.60 6.24 7.66
N LEU A 212 10.43 5.94 6.65
CA LEU A 212 11.05 6.95 5.81
C LEU A 212 10.00 7.75 5.03
N THR A 213 9.02 7.08 4.44
CA THR A 213 7.96 7.75 3.67
C THR A 213 7.06 8.60 4.56
N PHE A 214 6.77 8.14 5.78
CA PHE A 214 6.04 8.92 6.77
C PHE A 214 6.79 10.22 7.11
N LEU A 215 8.09 10.14 7.37
CA LEU A 215 8.94 11.30 7.65
C LEU A 215 8.99 12.25 6.45
N LEU A 216 9.25 11.74 5.25
CA LEU A 216 9.33 12.56 4.03
C LEU A 216 7.99 13.25 3.74
N GLY A 217 6.87 12.53 3.84
CA GLY A 217 5.54 13.10 3.66
C GLY A 217 5.23 14.21 4.67
N TYR A 218 5.65 14.03 5.93
CA TYR A 218 5.45 15.05 6.97
C TYR A 218 6.32 16.30 6.75
N ILE A 219 7.59 16.13 6.36
CA ILE A 219 8.48 17.24 6.01
C ILE A 219 7.92 18.00 4.82
N PHE A 220 7.52 17.28 3.76
CA PHE A 220 6.99 17.88 2.54
C PHE A 220 5.73 18.69 2.81
N LYS A 221 4.80 18.15 3.59
CA LYS A 221 3.59 18.85 3.99
C LYS A 221 3.88 20.18 4.71
N ASN A 222 4.81 20.18 5.66
CA ASN A 222 5.17 21.39 6.40
C ASN A 222 5.92 22.40 5.53
N TYR A 223 6.71 21.94 4.56
CA TYR A 223 7.37 22.81 3.60
C TYR A 223 6.36 23.49 2.66
N SER A 224 5.36 22.75 2.20
CA SER A 224 4.33 23.27 1.29
C SER A 224 3.35 24.25 1.96
N SER A 225 3.27 24.28 3.29
CA SER A 225 2.27 25.09 4.01
C SER A 225 2.55 26.61 4.07
N ASN A 226 3.54 27.15 3.34
CA ASN A 226 3.92 28.58 3.29
C ASN A 226 4.22 29.25 4.66
N GLU A 227 4.21 28.49 5.75
CA GLU A 227 4.66 28.93 7.06
C GLU A 227 6.18 28.85 7.16
N GLU A 228 6.80 29.71 7.97
CA GLU A 228 8.23 29.61 8.25
C GLU A 228 8.59 28.20 8.74
N PHE A 229 9.52 27.58 8.02
CA PHE A 229 10.01 26.25 8.34
C PHE A 229 10.65 26.27 9.72
N SER A 230 10.03 25.60 10.68
CA SER A 230 10.56 25.43 12.03
C SER A 230 10.78 23.95 12.30
N PHE A 231 12.02 23.61 12.65
CA PHE A 231 12.40 22.24 13.02
C PHE A 231 11.56 21.71 14.17
N SER A 232 11.08 22.59 15.06
CA SER A 232 10.21 22.23 16.18
C SER A 232 8.88 21.62 15.74
N LYS A 233 8.37 21.94 14.55
CA LYS A 233 7.11 21.40 14.02
C LYS A 233 7.25 19.98 13.50
N ILE A 234 8.45 19.62 13.02
CA ILE A 234 8.75 18.28 12.48
C ILE A 234 9.53 17.39 13.46
N ALA A 235 9.99 17.94 14.59
CA ALA A 235 10.86 17.24 15.53
C ALA A 235 10.25 15.92 16.02
N THR A 236 8.97 15.90 16.41
CA THR A 236 8.35 14.69 16.96
C THR A 236 8.29 13.54 15.95
N PRO A 237 7.72 13.71 14.73
CA PRO A 237 7.76 12.67 13.70
C PRO A 237 9.18 12.30 13.25
N ALA A 238 10.09 13.28 13.21
CA ALA A 238 11.48 13.05 12.83
C ALA A 238 12.20 12.16 13.84
N ILE A 239 12.17 12.54 15.12
CA ILE A 239 12.77 11.78 16.23
C ILE A 239 12.18 10.37 16.27
N PHE A 240 10.85 10.23 16.20
CA PHE A 240 10.20 8.92 16.19
C PHE A 240 10.71 8.03 15.05
N SER A 241 10.73 8.54 13.81
CA SER A 241 11.12 7.75 12.64
C SER A 241 12.61 7.41 12.67
N ILE A 242 13.47 8.35 13.07
CA ILE A 242 14.92 8.13 13.18
C ILE A 242 15.21 7.09 14.26
N ILE A 243 14.63 7.24 15.45
CA ILE A 243 14.81 6.27 16.55
C ILE A 243 14.34 4.89 16.10
N LEU A 244 13.17 4.80 15.46
CA LEU A 244 12.62 3.54 14.98
C LEU A 244 13.54 2.88 13.93
N ILE A 245 14.05 3.65 12.96
CA ILE A 245 15.02 3.16 11.96
C ILE A 245 16.30 2.68 12.65
N VAL A 246 16.86 3.47 13.56
CA VAL A 246 18.11 3.14 14.28
C VAL A 246 17.94 1.87 15.12
N ILE A 247 16.85 1.74 15.86
CA ILE A 247 16.56 0.54 16.66
C ILE A 247 16.48 -0.68 15.74
N ILE A 248 15.71 -0.60 14.65
CA ILE A 248 15.55 -1.71 13.71
C ILE A 248 16.89 -2.11 13.07
N VAL A 249 17.67 -1.13 12.63
CA VAL A 249 18.97 -1.38 11.97
C VAL A 249 20.03 -1.87 12.94
N LEU A 250 20.08 -1.39 14.19
CA LEU A 250 21.15 -1.79 15.12
C LEU A 250 20.81 -3.02 15.96
N TRP A 251 19.57 -3.13 16.43
CA TRP A 251 19.16 -4.19 17.36
C TRP A 251 18.54 -5.38 16.66
N PHE A 252 17.74 -5.14 15.62
CA PHE A 252 17.01 -6.20 14.93
C PHE A 252 17.69 -6.67 13.63
N SER A 253 18.85 -6.09 13.28
CA SER A 253 19.65 -6.56 12.13
C SER A 253 20.66 -7.66 12.48
N LYS A 254 20.61 -8.21 13.69
CA LYS A 254 21.31 -9.45 14.02
C LYS A 254 20.49 -10.62 13.44
N PRO A 255 21.05 -11.41 12.51
CA PRO A 255 20.33 -12.55 11.95
C PRO A 255 20.06 -13.57 13.05
N LEU A 256 18.78 -13.76 13.40
CA LEU A 256 18.36 -14.82 14.31
C LEU A 256 18.36 -16.20 13.61
N PHE A 257 18.48 -16.23 12.28
CA PHE A 257 18.69 -17.46 11.50
C PHE A 257 19.56 -17.15 10.27
N ASN A 258 20.74 -17.77 10.22
CA ASN A 258 21.40 -18.06 8.95
C ASN A 258 20.55 -19.15 8.29
N VAL A 259 20.10 -18.92 7.05
CA VAL A 259 19.70 -20.02 6.16
C VAL A 259 20.96 -20.64 5.59
#